data_AF-A0AA39NKL9-F1
#
_entry.id   AF-A0AA39NKL9-F1
#
_cell.length_a   1.000
_cell.length_b   1.000
_cell.length_c   1.000
_cell.angle_alpha   90.00
_cell.angle_beta   90.00
_cell.angle_gamma   90.00
#
_symmetry.space_group_name_H-M   'P 1'
#
loop_
_entity.id
_entity.type
_entity.pdbx_description
1 polymer ?
#
loop_
_entity_poly.entity_id
_entity_poly.type
_entity_poly.pdbx_seq_one_letter_code
_entity_poly.pdbx_strand_id
1 'polypeptide(L)'
;MITIFLEYKLAVKKMTGEQDNGLCEYELSKDEWAVIKDLHDVLQVLKDVTLYFSCSTPNLATVISAMDHIDKVLAMAALNNVKFSPPMCAALAIMKNTLNVYYDCTDKSKVYQIAIGMSLVLKVLLKSNYLVILHP
;
A
#
# COMPACT_ATOMS: atom_id res chain seq x y z
N MET A 1 4.94 12.44 -4.88
CA MET A 1 6.38 12.78 -4.96
C MET A 1 7.17 11.73 -5.74
N ILE A 2 7.25 10.47 -5.28
CA ILE A 2 8.04 9.41 -5.97
C ILE A 2 7.55 9.13 -7.40
N THR A 3 6.23 9.08 -7.63
CA THR A 3 5.66 8.91 -8.98
C THR A 3 6.17 9.98 -9.96
N ILE A 4 6.10 11.25 -9.56
CA ILE A 4 6.60 12.38 -10.35
C ILE A 4 8.12 12.24 -10.57
N PHE A 5 8.87 11.90 -9.52
CA PHE A 5 10.31 11.70 -9.64
C PHE A 5 10.68 10.62 -10.67
N LEU A 6 9.91 9.54 -10.75
CA LEU A 6 10.07 8.48 -11.75
C LEU A 6 9.62 8.91 -13.16
N GLU A 7 8.55 9.70 -13.28
CA GLU A 7 8.11 10.27 -14.56
C GLU A 7 9.18 11.18 -15.17
N TYR A 8 9.85 11.98 -14.34
CA TYR A 8 10.91 12.90 -14.77
C TYR A 8 12.31 12.27 -14.78
N LYS A 9 12.43 10.94 -14.73
CA LYS A 9 13.72 10.22 -14.65
C LYS A 9 14.76 10.66 -15.70
N LEU A 10 14.34 10.91 -16.94
CA LEU A 10 15.26 11.37 -18.00
C LEU A 10 15.78 12.79 -17.73
N ALA A 11 14.91 13.68 -17.29
CA ALA A 11 15.29 15.05 -16.93
C ALA A 11 16.22 15.05 -15.72
N VAL A 12 15.89 14.29 -14.67
CA VAL A 12 16.74 14.16 -13.47
C VAL A 12 18.12 13.65 -13.85
N LYS A 13 18.22 12.56 -14.64
CA LYS A 13 19.51 12.01 -15.09
C LYS A 13 20.34 13.01 -15.89
N LYS A 14 19.69 13.77 -16.77
CA LYS A 14 20.37 14.81 -17.56
C LYS A 14 20.91 15.91 -16.65
N MET A 15 20.09 16.40 -15.73
CA MET A 15 20.46 17.48 -14.81
C MET A 15 21.58 17.05 -13.86
N THR A 16 21.58 15.82 -13.35
CA THR A 16 22.64 15.32 -12.46
C THR A 16 23.90 14.87 -13.21
N GLY A 17 23.81 14.47 -14.48
CA GLY A 17 24.98 14.01 -15.25
C GLY A 17 25.83 15.13 -15.87
N GLU A 18 25.30 16.35 -15.97
CA GLU A 18 26.02 17.51 -16.52
C GLU A 18 26.86 18.21 -15.43
N GLN A 19 28.19 18.26 -15.61
CA GLN A 19 29.12 18.85 -14.64
C GLN A 19 28.85 20.34 -14.34
N ASP A 20 28.36 21.07 -15.33
CA ASP A 20 28.07 22.51 -15.21
C ASP A 20 26.93 22.80 -14.22
N ASN A 21 26.08 21.82 -13.92
CA ASN A 21 24.95 21.99 -13.00
C ASN A 21 25.37 21.88 -11.54
N GLY A 22 26.59 21.40 -11.23
CA GLY A 22 27.07 21.21 -9.85
C GLY A 22 26.32 20.13 -9.07
N LEU A 23 25.55 19.25 -9.74
CA LEU A 23 24.68 18.24 -9.12
C LEU A 23 25.17 16.80 -9.33
N CYS A 24 26.39 16.60 -9.85
CA CYS A 24 26.92 15.26 -10.13
C CYS A 24 27.05 14.36 -8.90
N GLU A 25 27.23 14.93 -7.71
CA GLU A 25 27.27 14.15 -6.47
C GLU A 25 25.93 13.46 -6.13
N TYR A 26 24.82 13.91 -6.73
CA TYR A 26 23.48 13.35 -6.54
C TYR A 26 23.06 12.41 -7.68
N GLU A 27 23.96 12.08 -8.61
CA GLU A 27 23.63 11.14 -9.67
C GLU A 27 23.39 9.74 -9.10
N LEU A 28 22.13 9.30 -9.18
CA LEU A 28 21.73 8.00 -8.69
C LEU A 28 22.24 6.88 -9.61
N SER A 29 22.84 5.88 -8.98
CA SER A 29 23.25 4.63 -9.61
C SER A 29 22.06 3.84 -10.15
N LYS A 30 22.34 2.86 -11.01
CA LYS A 30 21.31 1.95 -11.55
C LYS A 30 20.55 1.22 -10.44
N ASP A 31 21.26 0.81 -9.39
CA ASP A 31 20.68 0.06 -8.27
C ASP A 31 19.79 0.96 -7.41
N GLU A 32 20.18 2.21 -7.16
CA GLU A 32 19.32 3.17 -6.44
C GLU A 32 18.05 3.49 -7.23
N TRP A 33 18.14 3.62 -8.55
CA TRP A 33 16.94 3.76 -9.39
C TRP A 33 16.02 2.54 -9.32
N ALA A 34 16.57 1.33 -9.18
CA ALA A 34 15.78 0.11 -9.00
C ALA A 34 15.09 0.12 -7.63
N VAL A 35 15.81 0.49 -6.56
CA VAL A 35 15.24 0.65 -5.22
C VAL A 35 14.11 1.68 -5.21
N ILE A 36 14.26 2.84 -5.86
CA ILE A 36 13.18 3.85 -5.92
C ILE A 36 11.94 3.29 -6.63
N LYS A 37 12.12 2.46 -7.66
CA LYS A 37 11.02 1.81 -8.36
C LYS A 37 10.32 0.79 -7.47
N ASP A 38 11.07 -0.08 -6.80
CA ASP A 38 10.51 -1.03 -5.85
C ASP A 38 9.75 -0.32 -4.72
N LEU A 39 10.28 0.82 -4.24
CA LEU A 39 9.61 1.65 -3.25
C LEU A 39 8.26 2.16 -3.77
N HIS A 40 8.26 2.69 -4.99
CA HIS A 40 7.08 3.23 -5.63
C HIS A 40 5.98 2.17 -5.72
N ASP A 41 6.33 0.99 -6.22
CA ASP A 41 5.37 -0.08 -6.49
C ASP A 41 4.74 -0.60 -5.19
N VAL A 42 5.52 -0.69 -4.11
CA VAL A 42 5.00 -1.04 -2.78
C VAL A 42 4.14 0.07 -2.19
N LEU A 43 4.58 1.34 -2.27
CA LEU A 43 3.84 2.47 -1.68
C LEU A 43 2.56 2.82 -2.45
N GLN A 44 2.41 2.33 -3.67
CA GLN A 44 1.23 2.58 -4.49
C GLN A 44 -0.06 2.15 -3.77
N VAL A 45 -0.06 1.02 -3.06
CA VAL A 45 -1.24 0.57 -2.28
C VAL A 45 -1.64 1.57 -1.19
N LEU A 46 -0.65 2.20 -0.54
CA LEU A 46 -0.92 3.20 0.51
C LEU A 46 -1.51 4.48 -0.08
N LYS A 47 -1.02 4.89 -1.26
CA LYS A 47 -1.57 6.03 -1.99
C LYS A 47 -3.01 5.76 -2.41
N ASP A 48 -3.28 4.59 -2.97
CA ASP A 48 -4.63 4.23 -3.45
C ASP A 48 -5.63 4.16 -2.30
N VAL A 49 -5.24 3.54 -1.18
CA VAL A 49 -6.04 3.53 0.05
C VAL A 49 -6.27 4.97 0.56
N THR A 50 -5.23 5.79 0.63
CA THR A 50 -5.38 7.18 1.10
C THR A 50 -6.33 7.99 0.23
N LEU A 51 -6.22 7.87 -1.10
CA LEU A 51 -7.12 8.53 -2.04
C LEU A 51 -8.56 8.05 -1.88
N TYR A 52 -8.76 6.73 -1.70
CA TYR A 52 -10.07 6.17 -1.42
C TYR A 52 -10.71 6.83 -0.17
N PHE A 53 -9.96 6.94 0.92
CA PHE A 53 -10.45 7.59 2.15
C PHE A 53 -10.62 9.11 2.03
N SER A 54 -9.89 9.75 1.11
CA SER A 54 -9.93 11.20 0.92
C SER A 54 -11.10 11.67 0.04
N CYS A 55 -11.52 10.84 -0.94
CA CYS A 55 -12.52 11.22 -1.94
C CYS A 55 -13.88 10.56 -1.76
N SER A 56 -13.97 9.48 -0.97
CA SER A 56 -15.22 8.74 -0.77
C SER A 56 -15.87 9.09 0.56
N THR A 57 -17.03 8.49 0.85
CA THR A 57 -17.63 8.43 2.20
C THR A 57 -17.32 7.05 2.82
N PRO A 58 -16.05 6.73 3.12
CA PRO A 58 -15.68 5.44 3.68
C PRO A 58 -16.35 5.27 5.05
N ASN A 59 -16.86 4.07 5.31
CA ASN A 59 -17.40 3.73 6.63
C ASN A 59 -16.36 2.97 7.45
N LEU A 60 -16.61 2.82 8.75
CA LEU A 60 -15.64 2.22 9.67
C LEU A 60 -15.21 0.80 9.28
N ALA A 61 -16.10 0.00 8.67
CA ALA A 61 -15.77 -1.34 8.22
C ALA A 61 -14.82 -1.37 6.99
N THR A 62 -14.80 -0.30 6.19
CA THR A 62 -13.89 -0.19 5.04
C THR A 62 -12.44 -0.01 5.45
N VAL A 63 -12.17 0.49 6.66
CA VAL A 63 -10.80 0.62 7.20
C VAL A 63 -10.14 -0.75 7.35
N ILE A 64 -10.85 -1.74 7.90
CA ILE A 64 -10.33 -3.12 8.01
C ILE A 64 -10.08 -3.71 6.63
N SER A 65 -11.01 -3.52 5.69
CA SER A 65 -10.83 -4.03 4.32
C SER A 65 -9.63 -3.39 3.62
N ALA A 66 -9.34 -2.11 3.90
CA ALA A 66 -8.16 -1.44 3.39
C ALA A 66 -6.88 -1.94 4.05
N MET A 67 -6.88 -2.18 5.37
CA MET A 67 -5.77 -2.79 6.09
C MET A 67 -5.46 -4.20 5.58
N ASP A 68 -6.49 -5.03 5.38
CA ASP A 68 -6.36 -6.38 4.82
C ASP A 68 -5.79 -6.34 3.38
N HIS A 69 -6.19 -5.33 2.61
CA HIS A 69 -5.65 -5.13 1.27
C HIS A 69 -4.17 -4.78 1.28
N ILE A 70 -3.75 -3.85 2.15
CA ILE A 70 -2.34 -3.48 2.34
C ILE A 70 -1.54 -4.71 2.80
N ASP A 71 -2.07 -5.47 3.76
CA ASP A 71 -1.38 -6.66 4.27
C ASP A 71 -1.15 -7.71 3.20
N LYS A 72 -2.17 -7.95 2.37
CA LYS A 72 -2.07 -8.88 1.24
C LYS A 72 -1.00 -8.43 0.24
N VAL A 73 -0.95 -7.13 -0.10
CA VAL A 73 0.09 -6.60 -1.00
C VAL A 73 1.48 -6.80 -0.41
N LEU A 74 1.65 -6.54 0.88
CA LEU A 74 2.92 -6.72 1.59
C LEU A 74 3.35 -8.19 1.64
N ALA A 75 2.42 -9.10 1.91
CA ALA A 75 2.67 -10.55 1.90
C ALA A 75 3.03 -11.05 0.48
N MET A 76 2.34 -10.58 -0.55
CA MET A 76 2.67 -10.91 -1.94
C MET A 76 4.05 -10.40 -2.33
N ALA A 77 4.41 -9.17 -1.92
CA ALA A 77 5.74 -8.62 -2.15
C ALA A 77 6.82 -9.52 -1.53
N ALA A 78 6.63 -9.98 -0.29
CA ALA A 78 7.56 -10.89 0.37
C ALA A 78 7.65 -12.29 -0.30
N LEU A 79 6.57 -12.79 -0.89
CA LEU A 79 6.50 -14.12 -1.52
C LEU A 79 7.02 -14.19 -2.96
N ASN A 80 7.00 -13.08 -3.70
CA ASN A 80 7.27 -13.06 -5.14
C ASN A 80 8.74 -13.35 -5.56
N ASN A 81 9.59 -13.90 -4.67
CA ASN A 81 11.01 -14.18 -4.90
C ASN A 81 11.81 -12.97 -5.44
N VAL A 82 11.27 -11.76 -5.30
CA VAL A 82 11.97 -10.53 -5.60
C VAL A 82 13.03 -10.37 -4.51
N LYS A 83 14.31 -10.44 -4.88
CA LYS A 83 15.40 -10.07 -3.98
C LYS A 83 15.37 -8.56 -3.80
N PHE A 84 14.50 -8.11 -2.92
CA PHE A 84 14.54 -6.75 -2.44
C PHE A 84 15.90 -6.46 -1.80
N SER A 85 16.36 -5.22 -1.95
CA SER A 85 17.56 -4.77 -1.28
C SER A 85 17.37 -4.81 0.25
N PRO A 86 18.45 -4.92 1.05
CA PRO A 86 18.32 -4.90 2.52
C PRO A 86 17.53 -3.70 3.07
N PRO A 87 17.70 -2.45 2.54
CA PRO A 87 16.87 -1.32 2.94
C PRO A 87 15.37 -1.52 2.66
N MET A 88 15.03 -2.16 1.52
CA MET A 88 13.64 -2.47 1.19
C MET A 88 13.03 -3.48 2.16
N CYS A 89 13.76 -4.56 2.48
CA CYS A 89 13.30 -5.53 3.47
C CYS A 89 13.05 -4.87 4.83
N ALA A 90 13.94 -3.95 5.26
CA ALA A 90 13.75 -3.20 6.50
C ALA A 90 12.50 -2.30 6.44
N ALA A 91 12.28 -1.58 5.33
CA ALA A 91 11.11 -0.73 5.14
C ALA A 91 9.80 -1.54 5.16
N LEU A 92 9.76 -2.70 4.48
CA LEU A 92 8.63 -3.62 4.48
C LEU A 92 8.33 -4.16 5.88
N ALA A 93 9.36 -4.52 6.65
CA ALA A 93 9.19 -4.97 8.04
C ALA A 93 8.62 -3.87 8.94
N ILE A 94 9.11 -2.63 8.80
CA ILE A 94 8.57 -1.47 9.54
C ILE A 94 7.10 -1.24 9.17
N MET A 95 6.77 -1.33 7.88
CA MET A 95 5.39 -1.18 7.40
C MET A 95 4.48 -2.27 7.97
N LYS A 96 4.91 -3.54 7.97
CA LYS A 96 4.15 -4.66 8.56
C LYS A 96 3.93 -4.46 10.05
N ASN A 97 4.97 -4.08 10.80
CA ASN A 97 4.86 -3.83 12.23
C ASN A 97 3.92 -2.68 12.53
N THR A 98 4.00 -1.60 11.75
CA THR A 98 3.08 -0.46 11.88
C THR A 98 1.64 -0.88 11.60
N LEU A 99 1.39 -1.67 10.55
CA LEU A 99 0.07 -2.19 10.22
C LEU A 99 -0.49 -3.07 11.34
N ASN A 100 0.35 -3.93 11.96
CA ASN A 100 -0.05 -4.75 13.10
C ASN A 100 -0.46 -3.91 14.32
N VAL A 101 0.20 -2.77 14.58
CA VAL A 101 -0.23 -1.84 15.64
C VAL A 101 -1.64 -1.31 15.37
N TYR A 102 -1.96 -1.01 14.11
CA TYR A 102 -3.32 -0.61 13.74
C TYR A 102 -4.33 -1.76 13.92
N TYR A 103 -3.97 -3.00 13.58
CA TYR A 103 -4.82 -4.16 13.85
C TYR A 103 -5.12 -4.31 15.35
N ASP A 104 -4.10 -4.18 16.20
CA ASP A 104 -4.27 -4.21 17.66
C ASP A 104 -5.22 -3.10 18.14
N CYS A 105 -5.12 -1.89 17.57
CA CYS A 105 -6.00 -0.78 17.90
C CYS A 105 -7.46 -1.05 17.45
N THR A 106 -7.67 -1.61 16.26
CA THR A 106 -9.01 -1.98 15.78
C THR A 106 -9.61 -3.09 16.61
N ASP A 107 -8.83 -4.10 17.00
CA ASP A 107 -9.29 -5.23 17.81
C ASP A 107 -9.69 -4.80 19.23
N LYS A 108 -8.99 -3.82 19.81
CA LYS A 108 -9.32 -3.27 21.14
C LYS A 108 -10.51 -2.31 21.12
N SER A 109 -10.86 -1.76 19.95
CA SER A 109 -11.93 -0.76 19.83
C SER A 109 -13.31 -1.41 19.69
N LYS A 110 -14.21 -1.09 20.63
CA LYS A 110 -15.60 -1.56 20.61
C LYS A 110 -16.36 -1.13 19.35
N VAL A 111 -16.07 0.07 18.85
CA VAL A 111 -16.72 0.59 17.65
C VAL A 111 -16.32 -0.22 16.41
N TYR A 112 -15.03 -0.57 16.30
CA TYR A 112 -14.54 -1.44 15.23
C TYR A 112 -15.07 -2.87 15.36
N GLN A 113 -15.12 -3.44 16.57
CA GLN A 113 -15.72 -4.76 16.81
C GLN A 113 -17.18 -4.82 16.32
N ILE A 114 -18.00 -3.81 16.64
CA ILE A 114 -19.39 -3.71 16.18
C ILE A 114 -19.45 -3.58 14.65
N ALA A 115 -18.62 -2.71 14.07
CA ALA A 115 -18.58 -2.52 12.62
C ALA A 115 -18.19 -3.79 11.86
N ILE A 116 -17.24 -4.57 12.36
CA ILE A 116 -16.86 -5.87 11.79
C ILE A 116 -18.03 -6.84 11.86
N GLY A 117 -18.66 -6.97 13.03
CA GLY A 117 -19.82 -7.85 13.22
C GLY A 117 -20.96 -7.50 12.26
N MET A 118 -21.30 -6.21 12.15
CA MET A 118 -22.35 -5.74 11.26
C MET A 118 -22.01 -5.94 9.77
N SER A 119 -20.75 -5.69 9.39
CA SER A 119 -20.26 -5.93 8.02
C SER A 119 -20.32 -7.41 7.63
N LEU A 120 -19.92 -8.31 8.53
CA LEU A 120 -19.98 -9.75 8.31
C LEU A 120 -21.43 -10.23 8.15
N VAL A 121 -22.32 -9.80 9.05
CA VAL A 121 -23.76 -10.13 8.98
C VAL A 121 -24.37 -9.64 7.68
N LEU A 122 -24.08 -8.40 7.26
CA LEU A 122 -24.56 -7.85 6.00
C LEU A 122 -24.06 -8.66 4.79
N LYS A 123 -22.78 -9.03 4.75
CA LYS A 123 -22.20 -9.85 3.67
C LYS A 123 -22.87 -11.23 3.59
N VAL A 124 -23.12 -11.87 4.74
CA VAL A 124 -23.79 -13.18 4.81
C VAL A 124 -25.23 -13.09 4.31
N LEU A 125 -25.99 -12.09 4.78
CA LEU A 125 -27.37 -11.87 4.35
C LEU A 125 -27.48 -11.58 2.85
N LEU A 126 -26.61 -10.72 2.32
CA LEU A 126 -26.55 -10.45 0.88
C LEU A 126 -26.27 -11.74 0.10
N LYS A 127 -25.25 -12.52 0.49
CA LYS A 127 -24.91 -13.77 -0.18
C LYS A 127 -26.04 -14.79 -0.13
N SER A 128 -26.76 -14.89 0.99
CA SER A 128 -27.93 -15.77 1.15
C SER A 128 -29.08 -15.33 0.25
N ASN A 129 -29.34 -14.03 0.13
CA ASN A 129 -30.38 -13.48 -0.75
C ASN A 129 -30.04 -13.70 -2.23
N TYR A 130 -28.77 -13.53 -2.64
CA TYR A 130 -28.35 -13.87 -4.00
C TYR A 130 -28.48 -15.38 -4.31
N LEU A 131 -28.22 -16.25 -3.34
CA LEU A 131 -28.35 -17.70 -3.51
C LEU A 131 -29.83 -18.14 -3.65
N VAL A 132 -30.73 -17.49 -2.92
CA VAL A 132 -32.19 -17.70 -3.03
C VAL A 132 -32.74 -17.20 -4.38
N ILE A 133 -32.17 -16.15 -4.96
CA ILE A 133 -32.58 -15.61 -6.27
C ILE A 133 -32.07 -16.47 -7.45
N LEU A 134 -30.96 -17.19 -7.28
CA LEU A 134 -30.35 -18.03 -8.34
C LEU A 134 -30.83 -19.49 -8.34
N HIS A 135 -31.70 -19.89 -7.41
CA HIS A 135 -32.25 -21.25 -7.34
C HIS A 135 -33.79 -21.22 -7.39
N PRO A 136 -34.39 -21.07 -8.60
CA PRO A 136 -35.79 -21.43 -8.83
C PRO A 136 -36.00 -22.96 -8.83
#